data_AF-A0A833E423-F1
#
_entry.id   AF-A0A833E423-F1
#
_cell.length_a   1.000
_cell.length_b   1.000
_cell.length_c   1.000
_cell.angle_alpha   90.00
_cell.angle_beta   90.00
_cell.angle_gamma   90.00
#
_symmetry.space_group_name_H-M   'P 1'
#
loop_
_entity.id
_entity.type
_entity.pdbx_description
1 polymer ?
#
loop_
_entity_poly.entity_id
_entity_poly.type
_entity_poly.pdbx_seq_one_letter_code
_entity_poly.pdbx_strand_id
1 'polypeptide(L)'
;MLEVIFLGTGGIMPNRERNVPSIVLRYKGEIILWDVGEGTLRQLNTARLSPMRIEKVFITHFHGDHYLGLMSLIQTMTLWNRENPLHIYGPKYTFEFIQNYLKSGFFAPSFEIHVHELGETRLKFGDYEIWAFKVEHGIPALGYVFKEKDRRGNFDLEKIRELGLKPGPWMKELELRGKIDINGQTIYLEDVTGERRKGVKVVYTGDTEPCARIELFSERADLLIHEATYLSDEERGESYHSTVSEACEVARKAKVKLLALFHRAPRYEYDEYLQKARQLCNHRFMVPKDFDKLKW
;
A
#
# COMPACT_ATOMS: atom_id res chain seq x y z
N MET A 1 -0.70 9.14 10.88
CA MET A 1 -0.68 9.78 9.56
C MET A 1 -0.07 8.78 8.62
N LEU A 2 -0.80 8.43 7.56
CA LEU A 2 -0.34 7.56 6.50
C LEU A 2 0.18 8.45 5.37
N GLU A 3 1.29 8.06 4.77
CA GLU A 3 1.76 8.65 3.52
C GLU A 3 2.08 7.54 2.52
N VAL A 4 1.60 7.70 1.30
CA VAL A 4 1.93 6.85 0.14
C VAL A 4 2.93 7.63 -0.71
N ILE A 5 4.08 7.04 -1.01
CA ILE A 5 5.13 7.64 -1.84
C ILE A 5 5.43 6.68 -2.98
N PHE A 6 5.22 7.12 -4.21
CA PHE A 6 5.55 6.34 -5.39
C PHE A 6 7.05 6.45 -5.66
N LEU A 7 7.81 5.36 -5.50
CA LEU A 7 9.25 5.37 -5.82
C LEU A 7 9.52 5.02 -7.28
N GLY A 8 8.68 4.19 -7.88
CA GLY A 8 8.72 3.89 -9.30
C GLY A 8 7.31 3.61 -9.81
N THR A 9 6.99 4.16 -10.97
CA THR A 9 5.64 4.19 -11.57
C THR A 9 5.55 3.58 -12.97
N GLY A 10 6.70 3.18 -13.53
CA GLY A 10 6.78 2.49 -14.81
C GLY A 10 6.32 1.05 -14.73
N GLY A 11 6.18 0.41 -15.89
CA GLY A 11 6.10 -1.04 -15.98
C GLY A 11 7.46 -1.69 -16.25
N ILE A 12 7.46 -2.82 -16.96
CA ILE A 12 8.55 -3.75 -17.34
C ILE A 12 10.01 -3.20 -17.36
N MET A 13 10.26 -1.96 -17.79
CA MET A 13 11.61 -1.40 -17.90
C MET A 13 11.67 0.04 -17.38
N PRO A 14 12.72 0.41 -16.61
CA PRO A 14 12.91 1.79 -16.19
C PRO A 14 13.33 2.66 -17.37
N ASN A 15 13.02 3.95 -17.30
CA ASN A 15 13.49 4.94 -18.26
C ASN A 15 13.92 6.23 -17.55
N ARG A 16 14.23 7.28 -18.30
CA ARG A 16 14.72 8.55 -17.74
C ARG A 16 13.71 9.23 -16.82
N GLU A 17 12.42 9.01 -17.02
CA GLU A 17 11.35 9.66 -16.28
C GLU A 17 10.85 8.85 -15.08
N ARG A 18 10.86 7.52 -15.20
CA ARG A 18 10.25 6.62 -14.23
C ARG A 18 11.05 5.34 -14.02
N ASN A 19 11.14 4.92 -12.77
CA ASN A 19 11.64 3.62 -12.36
C ASN A 19 10.54 2.55 -12.43
N VAL A 20 10.94 1.29 -12.38
CA VAL A 20 10.05 0.12 -12.23
C VAL A 20 9.35 0.11 -10.84
N PRO A 21 8.26 -0.65 -10.67
CA PRO A 21 7.38 -0.59 -9.52
C PRO A 21 8.06 -0.66 -8.15
N SER A 22 7.82 0.37 -7.35
CA SER A 22 8.00 0.33 -5.90
C SER A 22 7.21 1.46 -5.24
N ILE A 23 6.49 1.15 -4.17
CA ILE A 23 5.66 2.10 -3.44
C ILE A 23 5.99 2.00 -1.96
N VAL A 24 6.25 3.13 -1.31
CA VAL A 24 6.41 3.24 0.13
C VAL A 24 5.08 3.60 0.77
N LEU A 25 4.69 2.82 1.79
CA LEU A 25 3.74 3.26 2.80
C LEU A 25 4.53 3.67 4.04
N ARG A 26 4.48 4.97 4.38
CA ARG A 26 5.04 5.49 5.62
C ARG A 26 3.92 5.68 6.63
N TYR A 27 3.88 4.83 7.65
CA TYR A 27 2.85 4.87 8.68
C TYR A 27 3.47 5.04 10.06
N LYS A 28 3.21 6.17 10.72
CA LYS A 28 3.78 6.49 12.06
C LYS A 28 5.31 6.30 12.16
N GLY A 29 6.03 6.50 11.06
CA GLY A 29 7.49 6.37 11.00
C GLY A 29 7.99 4.98 10.61
N GLU A 30 7.13 3.96 10.59
CA GLU A 30 7.41 2.68 9.94
C GLU A 30 7.43 2.87 8.41
N ILE A 31 8.33 2.18 7.72
CA ILE A 31 8.33 2.07 6.25
C ILE A 31 7.96 0.63 5.85
N ILE A 32 6.91 0.53 5.05
CA ILE A 32 6.49 -0.69 4.37
C ILE A 32 6.72 -0.46 2.87
N LEU A 33 7.29 -1.45 2.19
CA LEU A 33 7.41 -1.45 0.73
C LEU A 33 6.37 -2.38 0.10
N TRP A 34 5.74 -1.89 -0.95
CA TRP A 34 5.01 -2.69 -1.93
C TRP A 34 5.82 -2.70 -3.23
N ASP A 35 6.27 -3.89 -3.60
CA ASP A 35 7.26 -4.17 -4.64
C ASP A 35 8.60 -3.44 -4.47
N VAL A 36 9.64 -4.09 -5.00
CA VAL A 36 11.04 -3.68 -4.92
C VAL A 36 11.71 -3.95 -6.26
N GLY A 37 11.23 -3.28 -7.30
CA GLY A 37 11.89 -3.30 -8.61
C GLY A 37 13.33 -2.81 -8.58
N GLU A 38 14.11 -3.17 -9.61
CA GLU A 38 15.47 -2.68 -9.79
C GLU A 38 15.54 -1.15 -9.64
N GLY A 39 16.59 -0.62 -9.00
CA GLY A 39 16.74 0.82 -8.80
C GLY A 39 15.97 1.39 -7.60
N THR A 40 15.14 0.60 -6.91
CA THR A 40 14.43 1.04 -5.69
C THR A 40 15.35 1.65 -4.64
N LEU A 41 16.55 1.10 -4.42
CA LEU A 41 17.54 1.66 -3.51
C LEU A 41 17.96 3.10 -3.89
N ARG A 42 18.16 3.35 -5.19
CA ARG A 42 18.47 4.69 -5.69
C ARG A 42 17.28 5.63 -5.45
N GLN A 43 16.06 5.17 -5.74
CA GLN A 43 14.84 5.96 -5.53
C GLN A 43 14.61 6.29 -4.05
N LEU A 44 14.88 5.35 -3.13
CA LEU A 44 14.85 5.58 -1.68
C LEU A 44 15.80 6.71 -1.28
N ASN A 45 17.04 6.69 -1.78
CA ASN A 45 18.01 7.75 -1.53
C ASN A 45 17.53 9.10 -2.06
N THR A 46 17.03 9.16 -3.29
CA THR A 46 16.46 10.39 -3.87
C THR A 46 15.29 10.92 -3.05
N ALA A 47 14.42 10.03 -2.55
CA ALA A 47 13.29 10.37 -1.69
C ALA A 47 13.68 10.72 -0.24
N ARG A 48 14.97 10.60 0.13
CA ARG A 48 15.50 10.76 1.49
C ARG A 48 14.85 9.81 2.49
N LEU A 49 14.60 8.57 2.06
CA LEU A 49 14.05 7.50 2.88
C LEU A 49 15.16 6.49 3.18
N SER A 50 15.48 6.30 4.46
CA SER A 50 16.53 5.35 4.84
C SER A 50 16.03 3.91 4.67
N PRO A 51 16.76 3.04 3.93
CA PRO A 51 16.43 1.62 3.85
C PRO A 51 16.44 0.94 5.22
N MET A 52 17.19 1.44 6.20
CA MET A 52 17.24 0.87 7.56
C MET A 52 15.91 0.97 8.31
N ARG A 53 14.99 1.83 7.86
CA ARG A 53 13.65 2.01 8.45
C ARG A 53 12.60 1.09 7.86
N ILE A 54 12.96 0.32 6.81
CA ILE A 54 12.06 -0.67 6.21
C ILE A 54 11.97 -1.86 7.16
N GLU A 55 10.75 -2.22 7.54
CA GLU A 55 10.49 -3.42 8.35
C GLU A 55 9.85 -4.54 7.54
N LYS A 56 9.03 -4.17 6.55
CA LYS A 56 8.17 -5.08 5.81
C LYS A 56 8.22 -4.78 4.32
N VAL A 57 8.41 -5.82 3.53
CA VAL A 57 8.38 -5.79 2.07
C VAL A 57 7.28 -6.75 1.64
N PHE A 58 6.34 -6.29 0.81
CA PHE A 58 5.34 -7.13 0.17
C PHE A 58 5.59 -7.13 -1.34
N ILE A 59 5.81 -8.31 -1.90
CA ILE A 59 6.03 -8.53 -3.33
C ILE A 59 4.74 -9.09 -3.93
N THR A 60 4.16 -8.38 -4.88
CA THR A 60 2.90 -8.79 -5.54
C THR A 60 3.10 -10.07 -6.34
N HIS A 61 4.18 -10.13 -7.13
CA HIS A 61 4.57 -11.28 -7.95
C HIS A 61 6.06 -11.23 -8.31
N PHE A 62 6.57 -12.31 -8.89
CA PHE A 62 8.00 -12.49 -9.18
C PHE A 62 8.36 -12.23 -10.66
N HIS A 63 7.84 -11.16 -11.26
CA HIS A 63 8.45 -10.57 -12.46
C HIS A 63 9.57 -9.60 -12.07
N GLY A 64 10.60 -9.51 -12.92
CA GLY A 64 11.87 -8.90 -12.53
C GLY A 64 11.75 -7.44 -12.09
N ASP A 65 10.87 -6.68 -12.72
CA ASP A 65 10.56 -5.30 -12.42
C ASP A 65 9.84 -5.08 -11.07
N HIS A 66 9.40 -6.14 -10.39
CA HIS A 66 8.78 -6.06 -9.06
C HIS A 66 9.67 -6.52 -7.91
N TYR A 67 10.76 -7.26 -8.15
CA TYR A 67 11.57 -7.81 -7.05
C TYR A 67 13.10 -7.73 -7.21
N LEU A 68 13.64 -7.45 -8.40
CA LEU A 68 15.10 -7.50 -8.61
C LEU A 68 15.89 -6.44 -7.84
N GLY A 69 15.24 -5.40 -7.31
CA GLY A 69 15.88 -4.43 -6.43
C GLY A 69 16.17 -4.95 -5.03
N LEU A 70 15.54 -6.05 -4.63
CA LEU A 70 15.63 -6.59 -3.27
C LEU A 70 17.07 -6.94 -2.85
N MET A 71 17.93 -7.36 -3.78
CA MET A 71 19.30 -7.78 -3.48
C MET A 71 20.12 -6.56 -3.08
N SER A 72 20.02 -5.50 -3.88
CA SER A 72 20.69 -4.23 -3.60
C SER A 72 20.27 -3.68 -2.25
N LEU A 73 19.00 -3.86 -1.88
CA LEU A 73 18.46 -3.42 -0.60
C LEU A 73 19.04 -4.22 0.57
N ILE A 74 18.98 -5.55 0.51
CA ILE A 74 19.46 -6.44 1.57
C ILE A 74 20.97 -6.29 1.76
N GLN A 75 21.75 -6.26 0.67
CA GLN A 75 23.20 -6.05 0.75
C GLN A 75 23.55 -4.72 1.40
N THR A 76 22.84 -3.64 1.03
CA THR A 76 23.06 -2.32 1.64
C THR A 76 22.73 -2.34 3.13
N MET A 77 21.62 -2.97 3.53
CA MET A 77 21.24 -3.10 4.93
C MET A 77 22.30 -3.86 5.75
N THR A 78 22.89 -4.92 5.19
CA THR A 78 23.98 -5.65 5.85
C THR A 78 25.26 -4.82 5.95
N LEU A 79 25.66 -4.14 4.88
CA LEU A 79 26.82 -3.23 4.91
C LEU A 79 26.65 -2.09 5.92
N TRP A 80 25.40 -1.72 6.21
CA TRP A 80 25.05 -0.69 7.20
C TRP A 80 24.75 -1.26 8.59
N ASN A 81 25.15 -2.50 8.86
CA ASN A 81 25.03 -3.17 10.16
C ASN A 81 23.59 -3.15 10.69
N ARG A 82 22.62 -3.51 9.84
CA ARG A 82 21.24 -3.70 10.29
C ARG A 82 21.22 -4.79 11.37
N GLU A 83 20.48 -4.52 12.44
CA GLU A 83 20.20 -5.50 13.50
C GLU A 83 18.73 -5.96 13.49
N ASN A 84 17.81 -5.04 13.19
CA ASN A 84 16.38 -5.34 13.17
C ASN A 84 16.03 -6.37 12.08
N PRO A 85 15.08 -7.29 12.32
CA PRO A 85 14.65 -8.24 11.31
C PRO A 85 13.99 -7.54 10.10
N LEU A 86 14.07 -8.15 8.92
CA LEU A 86 13.32 -7.76 7.73
C LEU A 86 12.27 -8.85 7.44
N HIS A 87 11.02 -8.45 7.27
CA HIS A 87 9.96 -9.36 6.88
C HIS A 87 9.64 -9.20 5.39
N ILE A 88 9.70 -10.30 4.64
CA ILE A 88 9.40 -10.34 3.21
C ILE A 88 8.18 -11.22 3.01
N TYR A 89 7.13 -10.65 2.44
CA TYR A 89 5.85 -11.29 2.16
C TYR A 89 5.67 -11.38 0.65
N GLY A 90 5.14 -12.47 0.14
CA GLY A 90 4.85 -12.60 -1.28
C GLY A 90 3.98 -13.81 -1.61
N PRO A 91 3.66 -14.06 -2.89
CA PRO A 91 2.82 -15.18 -3.31
C PRO A 91 3.52 -16.53 -3.16
N LYS A 92 2.85 -17.60 -3.61
CA LYS A 92 3.44 -18.93 -3.75
C LYS A 92 4.83 -18.86 -4.40
N TYR A 93 5.76 -19.67 -3.88
CA TYR A 93 7.19 -19.73 -4.22
C TYR A 93 8.07 -18.63 -3.62
N THR A 94 7.54 -17.73 -2.77
CA THR A 94 8.36 -16.67 -2.13
C THR A 94 9.55 -17.25 -1.38
N PHE A 95 9.37 -18.34 -0.64
CA PHE A 95 10.47 -18.95 0.11
C PHE A 95 11.59 -19.42 -0.82
N GLU A 96 11.24 -20.12 -1.90
CA GLU A 96 12.18 -20.62 -2.90
C GLU A 96 12.93 -19.47 -3.60
N PHE A 97 12.20 -18.46 -4.08
CA PHE A 97 12.81 -17.31 -4.75
C PHE A 97 13.78 -16.58 -3.84
N ILE A 98 13.38 -16.27 -2.59
CA ILE A 98 14.27 -15.58 -1.66
C ILE A 98 15.47 -16.44 -1.29
N GLN A 99 15.32 -17.75 -1.10
CA GLN A 99 16.45 -18.64 -0.84
C GLN A 99 17.46 -18.67 -2.00
N ASN A 100 16.98 -18.79 -3.23
CA ASN A 100 17.84 -18.79 -4.42
C ASN A 100 18.56 -17.44 -4.56
N TYR A 101 17.83 -16.37 -4.31
CA TYR A 101 18.34 -15.02 -4.35
C TYR A 101 19.45 -14.81 -3.33
N LEU A 102 19.27 -15.18 -2.06
CA LEU A 102 20.32 -15.09 -1.03
C LEU A 102 21.55 -15.95 -1.31
N LYS A 103 21.44 -16.98 -2.15
CA LYS A 103 22.55 -17.85 -2.58
C LYS A 103 23.25 -17.37 -3.85
N SER A 104 22.79 -16.30 -4.50
CA SER A 104 23.25 -15.89 -5.84
C SER A 104 24.51 -15.00 -5.85
N GLY A 105 25.39 -15.10 -4.84
CA GLY A 105 26.63 -14.32 -4.76
C GLY A 105 27.42 -14.53 -3.47
N PHE A 106 28.59 -13.88 -3.35
CA PHE A 106 29.41 -13.89 -2.13
C PHE A 106 28.90 -12.87 -1.11
N PHE A 107 27.78 -13.20 -0.47
CA PHE A 107 27.12 -12.34 0.49
C PHE A 107 26.35 -13.17 1.52
N ALA A 108 26.33 -12.73 2.77
CA ALA A 108 25.51 -13.32 3.83
C ALA A 108 24.85 -12.20 4.64
N PRO A 109 23.51 -12.17 4.76
CA PRO A 109 22.83 -11.21 5.62
C PRO A 109 23.32 -11.30 7.07
N SER A 110 23.66 -10.16 7.67
CA SER A 110 24.04 -10.04 9.09
C SER A 110 22.84 -9.91 10.05
N PHE A 111 21.61 -10.00 9.53
CA PHE A 111 20.37 -9.80 10.27
C PHE A 111 19.32 -10.82 9.84
N GLU A 112 18.30 -11.00 10.67
CA GLU A 112 17.23 -11.96 10.40
C GLU A 112 16.35 -11.52 9.24
N ILE A 113 16.11 -12.45 8.31
CA ILE A 113 15.15 -12.29 7.22
C ILE A 113 14.05 -13.32 7.42
N HIS A 114 12.85 -12.85 7.74
CA HIS A 114 11.68 -13.70 7.86
C HIS A 114 10.90 -13.69 6.55
N VAL A 115 10.78 -14.85 5.93
CA VAL A 115 10.07 -15.01 4.66
C VAL A 115 8.68 -15.59 4.91
N HIS A 116 7.65 -14.95 4.36
CA HIS A 116 6.25 -15.28 4.55
C HIS A 116 5.61 -15.52 3.19
N GLU A 117 5.41 -16.79 2.84
CA GLU A 117 4.63 -17.16 1.66
C GLU A 117 3.14 -17.02 1.96
N LEU A 118 2.42 -16.26 1.14
CA LEU A 118 1.04 -15.88 1.33
C LEU A 118 0.12 -16.47 0.26
N GLY A 119 -1.06 -16.87 0.70
CA GLY A 119 -2.26 -16.92 -0.13
C GLY A 119 -3.17 -15.73 0.19
N GLU A 120 -4.47 -15.95 0.14
CA GLU A 120 -5.43 -14.93 0.59
C GLU A 120 -5.50 -14.92 2.11
N THR A 121 -5.16 -13.79 2.72
CA THR A 121 -5.07 -13.72 4.18
C THR A 121 -5.14 -12.28 4.69
N ARG A 122 -5.36 -12.14 5.99
CA ARG A 122 -5.39 -10.86 6.71
C ARG A 122 -4.35 -10.87 7.82
N LEU A 123 -3.31 -10.08 7.64
CA LEU A 123 -2.22 -9.89 8.59
C LEU A 123 -2.50 -8.69 9.48
N LYS A 124 -2.30 -8.84 10.80
CA LYS A 124 -2.60 -7.80 11.80
C LYS A 124 -1.33 -7.23 12.40
N PHE A 125 -1.18 -5.90 12.36
CA PHE A 125 0.02 -5.17 12.80
C PHE A 125 -0.34 -4.04 13.76
N GLY A 126 -0.96 -4.39 14.90
CA GLY A 126 -1.35 -3.40 15.91
C GLY A 126 -2.44 -2.46 15.40
N ASP A 127 -2.08 -1.28 14.90
CA ASP A 127 -3.00 -0.22 14.48
C ASP A 127 -3.47 -0.30 13.02
N TYR A 128 -2.91 -1.21 12.24
CA TYR A 128 -3.31 -1.45 10.86
C TYR A 128 -3.26 -2.94 10.54
N GLU A 129 -3.77 -3.27 9.36
CA GLU A 129 -3.75 -4.62 8.81
C GLU A 129 -3.37 -4.57 7.34
N ILE A 130 -2.74 -5.64 6.85
CA ILE A 130 -2.53 -5.86 5.42
C ILE A 130 -3.36 -7.06 4.99
N TRP A 131 -4.21 -6.91 3.98
CA TRP A 131 -4.97 -8.00 3.40
C TRP A 131 -4.34 -8.37 2.07
N ALA A 132 -3.96 -9.63 1.90
CA ALA A 132 -3.51 -10.17 0.63
C ALA A 132 -4.70 -10.86 -0.07
N PHE A 133 -4.88 -10.60 -1.36
CA PHE A 133 -5.92 -11.22 -2.18
C PHE A 133 -5.36 -11.64 -3.53
N LYS A 134 -5.86 -12.73 -4.11
CA LYS A 134 -5.40 -13.16 -5.44
C LYS A 134 -5.86 -12.19 -6.53
N VAL A 135 -5.00 -12.06 -7.53
CA VAL A 135 -5.26 -11.34 -8.78
C VAL A 135 -4.92 -12.25 -9.97
N GLU A 136 -5.25 -11.85 -11.18
CA GLU A 136 -5.14 -12.68 -12.38
C GLU A 136 -3.98 -12.18 -13.24
N HIS A 137 -2.83 -12.87 -13.21
CA HIS A 137 -1.60 -12.41 -13.89
C HIS A 137 -0.79 -13.54 -14.56
N GLY A 138 -1.42 -14.68 -14.88
CA GLY A 138 -0.77 -15.85 -15.51
C GLY A 138 0.25 -16.60 -14.63
N ILE A 139 0.75 -15.98 -13.57
CA ILE A 139 1.63 -16.55 -12.55
C ILE A 139 1.04 -16.28 -11.15
N PRO A 140 1.56 -16.91 -10.07
CA PRO A 140 1.14 -16.57 -8.72
C PRO A 140 1.33 -15.08 -8.41
N ALA A 141 0.21 -14.37 -8.22
CA ALA A 141 0.19 -12.94 -7.98
C ALA A 141 -0.84 -12.58 -6.90
N LEU A 142 -0.53 -11.52 -6.15
CA LEU A 142 -1.36 -10.98 -5.08
C LEU A 142 -1.49 -9.46 -5.21
N GLY A 143 -2.68 -8.96 -4.91
CA GLY A 143 -2.90 -7.57 -4.53
C GLY A 143 -2.90 -7.40 -3.01
N TYR A 144 -2.68 -6.17 -2.55
CA TYR A 144 -2.61 -5.82 -1.14
C TYR A 144 -3.56 -4.69 -0.75
N VAL A 145 -4.17 -4.81 0.42
CA VAL A 145 -4.95 -3.74 1.06
C VAL A 145 -4.25 -3.33 2.34
N PHE A 146 -3.82 -2.07 2.44
CA PHE A 146 -3.52 -1.46 3.73
C PHE A 146 -4.81 -0.91 4.32
N LYS A 147 -5.17 -1.36 5.53
CA LYS A 147 -6.31 -0.84 6.27
C LYS A 147 -5.88 -0.39 7.66
N GLU A 148 -5.89 0.92 7.88
CA GLU A 148 -5.79 1.49 9.22
C GLU A 148 -7.04 1.14 10.02
N LYS A 149 -6.87 0.82 11.31
CA LYS A 149 -8.00 0.59 12.20
C LYS A 149 -8.82 1.87 12.36
N ASP A 150 -10.14 1.69 12.37
CA ASP A 150 -11.05 2.76 12.72
C ASP A 150 -10.76 3.25 14.14
N ARG A 151 -10.81 4.56 14.32
CA ARG A 151 -10.55 5.24 15.59
C ARG A 151 -11.85 5.76 16.17
N ARG A 152 -11.88 5.87 17.49
CA ARG A 152 -12.96 6.60 18.17
C ARG A 152 -13.04 8.05 17.67
N GLY A 153 -14.24 8.61 17.77
CA GLY A 153 -14.43 10.05 17.63
C GLY A 153 -13.64 10.82 18.68
N ASN A 154 -13.38 12.09 18.41
CA ASN A 154 -12.84 13.00 19.41
C ASN A 154 -13.86 13.17 20.55
N PHE A 155 -13.39 13.57 21.73
CA PHE A 155 -14.30 14.00 22.78
C PHE A 155 -15.14 15.18 22.29
N ASP A 156 -16.43 15.10 22.55
CA ASP A 156 -17.42 16.08 22.14
C ASP A 156 -17.79 16.92 23.36
N LEU A 157 -17.38 18.19 23.35
CA LEU A 157 -17.56 19.10 24.48
C LEU A 157 -19.04 19.40 24.75
N GLU A 158 -19.89 19.39 23.71
CA GLU A 158 -21.31 19.62 23.88
C GLU A 158 -21.97 18.42 24.56
N LYS A 159 -21.67 17.19 24.12
CA LYS A 159 -22.16 15.97 24.80
C LYS A 159 -21.70 15.90 26.26
N ILE A 160 -20.44 16.26 26.54
CA ILE A 160 -19.90 16.31 27.91
C ILE A 160 -20.70 17.33 28.75
N ARG A 161 -21.02 18.49 28.18
CA ARG A 161 -21.78 19.54 28.84
C ARG A 161 -23.24 19.14 29.08
N GLU A 162 -23.88 18.45 28.13
CA GLU A 162 -25.24 17.91 28.26
C GLU A 162 -25.36 16.90 29.40
N LEU A 163 -24.29 16.15 29.68
CA LEU A 163 -24.19 15.25 30.84
C LEU A 163 -23.85 15.98 32.15
N GLY A 164 -23.79 17.32 32.15
CA GLY A 164 -23.45 18.11 33.32
C GLY A 164 -21.99 17.99 33.76
N LEU A 165 -21.11 17.46 32.90
CA LEU A 165 -19.71 17.25 33.19
C LEU A 165 -18.86 18.40 32.63
N LYS A 166 -17.63 18.49 33.14
CA LYS A 166 -16.58 19.34 32.57
C LYS A 166 -15.40 18.49 32.13
N PRO A 167 -14.67 18.87 31.07
CA PRO A 167 -13.44 18.20 30.70
C PRO A 167 -12.48 18.11 31.88
N GLY A 168 -11.88 16.94 32.09
CA GLY A 168 -11.03 16.70 33.25
C GLY A 168 -10.29 15.36 33.21
N PRO A 169 -9.52 15.05 34.27
CA PRO A 169 -8.67 13.86 34.33
C PRO A 169 -9.40 12.54 34.10
N TRP A 170 -10.69 12.47 34.45
CA TRP A 170 -11.56 11.31 34.24
C TRP A 170 -11.64 10.88 32.76
N MET A 171 -11.42 11.79 31.82
CA MET A 171 -11.46 11.49 30.38
C MET A 171 -10.39 10.48 29.99
N LYS A 172 -9.21 10.51 30.63
CA LYS A 172 -8.13 9.55 30.40
C LYS A 172 -8.49 8.17 30.94
N GLU A 173 -9.15 8.13 32.09
CA GLU A 173 -9.64 6.87 32.69
C GLU A 173 -10.76 6.26 31.85
N LEU A 174 -11.70 7.08 31.39
CA LEU A 174 -12.77 6.66 30.47
C LEU A 174 -12.21 6.13 29.16
N GLU A 175 -11.18 6.77 28.61
CA GLU A 175 -10.50 6.29 27.40
C GLU A 175 -9.84 4.91 27.60
N LEU A 176 -9.28 4.64 28.79
CA LEU A 176 -8.65 3.36 29.08
C LEU A 176 -9.66 2.25 29.38
N ARG A 177 -10.73 2.57 30.11
CA ARG A 177 -11.72 1.59 30.61
C ARG A 177 -12.94 1.42 29.71
N GLY A 178 -13.18 2.35 28.80
CA GLY A 178 -14.38 2.40 27.94
C GLY A 178 -15.65 2.85 28.66
N LYS A 179 -15.70 2.75 29.99
CA LYS A 179 -16.76 3.28 30.86
C LYS A 179 -16.22 3.67 32.23
N ILE A 180 -16.84 4.66 32.87
CA ILE A 180 -16.56 5.06 34.27
C ILE A 180 -17.86 5.50 34.95
N ASP A 181 -17.86 5.50 36.29
CA ASP A 181 -18.96 6.06 37.09
C ASP A 181 -18.56 7.44 37.63
N ILE A 182 -19.35 8.48 37.34
CA ILE A 182 -19.19 9.83 37.89
C ILE A 182 -20.52 10.25 38.49
N ASN A 183 -20.51 10.72 39.74
CA ASN A 183 -21.70 11.23 40.44
C ASN A 183 -22.89 10.25 40.46
N GLY A 184 -22.62 8.94 40.48
CA GLY A 184 -23.65 7.89 40.46
C GLY A 184 -24.23 7.58 39.08
N GLN A 185 -23.70 8.19 38.01
CA GLN A 185 -24.04 7.88 36.62
C GLN A 185 -22.89 7.15 35.93
N THR A 186 -23.19 6.02 35.28
CA THR A 186 -22.25 5.36 34.37
C THR A 186 -22.19 6.11 33.05
N ILE A 187 -20.99 6.50 32.63
CA ILE A 187 -20.71 7.18 31.37
C ILE A 187 -19.90 6.24 30.50
N TYR A 188 -20.38 5.98 29.29
CA TYR A 188 -19.67 5.24 28.25
C TYR A 188 -18.87 6.19 27.37
N LEU A 189 -17.81 5.69 26.75
CA LEU A 189 -16.94 6.49 25.91
C LEU A 189 -17.71 7.07 24.69
N GLU A 190 -18.65 6.32 24.12
CA GLU A 190 -19.56 6.80 23.06
C GLU A 190 -20.50 7.94 23.48
N ASP A 191 -20.84 8.05 24.76
CA ASP A 191 -21.73 9.10 25.27
C ASP A 191 -21.09 10.48 25.18
N VAL A 192 -19.75 10.53 25.20
CA VAL A 192 -18.97 11.78 25.23
C VAL A 192 -18.03 11.92 24.03
N THR A 193 -18.17 11.09 23.00
CA THR A 193 -17.36 11.16 21.79
C THR A 193 -18.22 11.34 20.53
N GLY A 194 -17.63 11.99 19.52
CA GLY A 194 -18.25 12.15 18.20
C GLY A 194 -18.26 10.85 17.38
N GLU A 195 -18.65 10.95 16.12
CA GLU A 195 -18.66 9.81 15.19
C GLU A 195 -17.28 9.13 15.08
N ARG A 196 -17.30 7.81 14.87
CA ARG A 196 -16.08 7.04 14.61
C ARG A 196 -15.37 7.56 13.37
N ARG A 197 -14.06 7.75 13.50
CA ARG A 197 -13.19 8.15 12.41
C ARG A 197 -12.71 6.90 11.69
N LYS A 198 -13.20 6.69 10.47
CA LYS A 198 -12.78 5.57 9.64
C LYS A 198 -11.29 5.65 9.37
N GLY A 199 -10.58 4.55 9.55
CA GLY A 199 -9.17 4.45 9.21
C GLY A 199 -9.00 4.42 7.68
N VAL A 200 -7.87 4.93 7.21
CA VAL A 200 -7.56 4.99 5.78
C VAL A 200 -7.45 3.60 5.17
N LYS A 201 -8.00 3.42 3.97
CA LYS A 201 -7.91 2.19 3.16
C LYS A 201 -7.20 2.48 1.85
N VAL A 202 -6.04 1.87 1.63
CA VAL A 202 -5.28 1.92 0.37
C VAL A 202 -5.22 0.53 -0.22
N VAL A 203 -5.50 0.40 -1.51
CA VAL A 203 -5.41 -0.87 -2.25
C VAL A 203 -4.37 -0.75 -3.34
N TYR A 204 -3.55 -1.77 -3.51
CA TYR A 204 -2.60 -1.93 -4.60
C TYR A 204 -2.85 -3.27 -5.28
N THR A 205 -3.08 -3.25 -6.59
CA THR A 205 -3.42 -4.47 -7.32
C THR A 205 -2.22 -5.35 -7.62
N GLY A 206 -1.02 -4.77 -7.72
CA GLY A 206 0.02 -5.36 -8.55
C GLY A 206 -0.42 -5.38 -10.02
N ASP A 207 0.17 -6.29 -10.79
CA ASP A 207 -0.22 -6.51 -12.17
C ASP A 207 -1.35 -7.53 -12.24
N THR A 208 -2.33 -7.26 -13.10
CA THR A 208 -3.54 -8.07 -13.23
C THR A 208 -4.35 -7.70 -14.47
N GLU A 209 -4.99 -8.69 -15.07
CA GLU A 209 -6.19 -8.47 -15.89
C GLU A 209 -7.40 -8.15 -14.99
N PRO A 210 -8.50 -7.61 -15.55
CA PRO A 210 -9.68 -7.30 -14.75
C PRO A 210 -10.26 -8.53 -14.06
N CYS A 211 -10.42 -8.48 -12.74
CA CYS A 211 -11.05 -9.56 -11.99
C CYS A 211 -11.98 -9.03 -10.89
N ALA A 212 -13.03 -9.79 -10.58
CA ALA A 212 -14.07 -9.40 -9.62
C ALA A 212 -13.53 -9.15 -8.20
N ARG A 213 -12.39 -9.76 -7.87
CA ARG A 213 -11.74 -9.60 -6.57
C ARG A 213 -11.29 -8.16 -6.35
N ILE A 214 -10.79 -7.49 -7.38
CA ILE A 214 -10.31 -6.11 -7.24
C ILE A 214 -11.46 -5.19 -6.84
N GLU A 215 -12.64 -5.33 -7.46
CA GLU A 215 -13.83 -4.56 -7.09
C GLU A 215 -14.21 -4.78 -5.61
N LEU A 216 -14.25 -6.04 -5.17
CA LEU A 216 -14.58 -6.42 -3.79
C LEU A 216 -13.59 -5.81 -2.78
N PHE A 217 -12.30 -5.99 -3.01
CA PHE A 217 -11.27 -5.51 -2.08
C PHE A 217 -11.08 -3.99 -2.15
N SER A 218 -11.46 -3.35 -3.26
CA SER A 218 -11.40 -1.89 -3.45
C SER A 218 -12.62 -1.15 -2.93
N GLU A 219 -13.66 -1.84 -2.45
CA GLU A 219 -14.90 -1.17 -2.03
C GLU A 219 -14.61 -0.04 -1.02
N ARG A 220 -15.03 1.18 -1.38
CA ARG A 220 -14.89 2.43 -0.63
C ARG A 220 -13.46 2.73 -0.19
N ALA A 221 -12.45 2.28 -0.95
CA ALA A 221 -11.07 2.63 -0.68
C ALA A 221 -10.83 4.15 -0.81
N ASP A 222 -9.93 4.68 0.02
CA ASP A 222 -9.48 6.06 -0.09
C ASP A 222 -8.54 6.25 -1.28
N LEU A 223 -7.73 5.23 -1.57
CA LEU A 223 -6.89 5.16 -2.76
C LEU A 223 -6.91 3.73 -3.32
N LEU A 224 -7.11 3.62 -4.62
CA LEU A 224 -6.84 2.41 -5.40
C LEU A 224 -5.66 2.70 -6.33
N ILE A 225 -4.55 2.01 -6.15
CA ILE A 225 -3.41 1.97 -7.05
C ILE A 225 -3.62 0.76 -7.95
N HIS A 226 -4.12 1.01 -9.16
CA HIS A 226 -4.47 -0.02 -10.12
C HIS A 226 -3.50 0.06 -11.29
N GLU A 227 -3.00 -1.08 -11.75
CA GLU A 227 -2.28 -1.12 -13.02
C GLU A 227 -3.21 -0.70 -14.18
N ALA A 228 -2.70 0.11 -15.08
CA ALA A 228 -3.43 0.55 -16.26
C ALA A 228 -2.43 0.60 -17.42
N THR A 229 -1.80 -0.55 -17.66
CA THR A 229 -0.64 -0.65 -18.55
C THR A 229 -0.95 -0.13 -19.94
N TYR A 230 -2.17 -0.32 -20.45
CA TYR A 230 -2.59 0.01 -21.82
C TYR A 230 -3.75 1.01 -21.90
N LEU A 231 -3.85 1.72 -23.04
CA LEU A 231 -4.96 2.65 -23.31
C LEU A 231 -6.14 1.94 -24.00
N SER A 232 -5.92 0.81 -24.65
CA SER A 232 -6.93 0.03 -25.36
C SER A 232 -6.70 -1.48 -25.28
N ASP A 233 -7.75 -2.27 -25.52
CA ASP A 233 -7.68 -3.73 -25.58
C ASP A 233 -6.80 -4.23 -26.73
N GLU A 234 -6.82 -3.53 -27.87
CA GLU A 234 -5.98 -3.86 -29.03
C GLU A 234 -4.49 -3.78 -28.68
N GLU A 235 -4.10 -2.74 -27.93
CA GLU A 235 -2.72 -2.58 -27.47
C GLU A 235 -2.32 -3.58 -26.39
N ARG A 236 -3.27 -3.99 -25.55
CA ARG A 236 -3.08 -4.99 -24.51
C ARG A 236 -2.83 -6.38 -25.09
N GLY A 237 -3.56 -6.74 -26.14
CA GLY A 237 -3.51 -8.08 -26.74
C GLY A 237 -3.80 -9.18 -25.72
N GLU A 238 -3.03 -10.26 -25.76
CA GLU A 238 -3.16 -11.42 -24.86
C GLU A 238 -2.34 -11.27 -23.57
N SER A 239 -1.97 -10.05 -23.18
CA SER A 239 -1.28 -9.83 -21.91
C SER A 239 -2.25 -9.85 -20.72
N TYR A 240 -1.76 -10.32 -19.57
CA TYR A 240 -2.51 -10.38 -18.31
C TYR A 240 -2.49 -9.03 -17.56
N HIS A 241 -2.79 -7.95 -18.27
CA HIS A 241 -2.77 -6.58 -17.77
C HIS A 241 -4.14 -5.91 -17.93
N SER A 242 -4.28 -4.69 -17.42
CA SER A 242 -5.52 -3.90 -17.50
C SER A 242 -5.35 -2.66 -18.36
N THR A 243 -6.47 -2.21 -18.93
CA THR A 243 -6.57 -0.91 -19.60
C THR A 243 -7.00 0.19 -18.63
N VAL A 244 -6.81 1.46 -19.04
CA VAL A 244 -7.33 2.62 -18.28
C VAL A 244 -8.83 2.55 -18.06
N SER A 245 -9.59 2.15 -19.09
CA SER A 245 -11.05 2.08 -19.02
C SER A 245 -11.52 1.07 -17.96
N GLU A 246 -10.88 -0.10 -17.92
CA GLU A 246 -11.21 -1.17 -16.97
C GLU A 246 -10.86 -0.78 -15.54
N ALA A 247 -9.65 -0.25 -15.30
CA ALA A 247 -9.24 0.25 -13.99
C ALA A 247 -10.20 1.35 -13.50
N CYS A 248 -10.64 2.24 -14.41
CA CYS A 248 -11.60 3.29 -14.09
C CYS A 248 -12.99 2.76 -13.76
N GLU A 249 -13.45 1.75 -14.49
CA GLU A 249 -14.73 1.10 -14.23
C GLU A 249 -14.75 0.42 -12.86
N VAL A 250 -13.69 -0.31 -12.52
CA VAL A 250 -13.51 -0.92 -11.20
C VAL A 250 -13.57 0.13 -10.10
N ALA A 251 -12.81 1.23 -10.24
CA ALA A 251 -12.82 2.31 -9.24
C ALA A 251 -14.22 2.94 -9.05
N ARG A 252 -14.96 3.12 -10.15
CA ARG A 252 -16.33 3.64 -10.14
C ARG A 252 -17.29 2.67 -9.44
N LYS A 253 -17.29 1.39 -9.81
CA LYS A 253 -18.16 0.36 -9.21
C LYS A 253 -17.89 0.19 -7.72
N ALA A 254 -16.61 0.13 -7.36
CA ALA A 254 -16.15 0.02 -5.97
C ALA A 254 -16.30 1.31 -5.15
N LYS A 255 -16.73 2.44 -5.76
CA LYS A 255 -16.88 3.74 -5.08
C LYS A 255 -15.60 4.20 -4.39
N VAL A 256 -14.46 4.01 -5.06
CA VAL A 256 -13.16 4.49 -4.62
C VAL A 256 -13.16 6.03 -4.58
N LYS A 257 -12.38 6.64 -3.69
CA LYS A 257 -12.27 8.12 -3.62
C LYS A 257 -11.29 8.69 -4.64
N LEU A 258 -10.17 8.00 -4.86
CA LEU A 258 -9.12 8.36 -5.81
C LEU A 258 -8.53 7.10 -6.45
N LEU A 259 -8.48 7.07 -7.78
CA LEU A 259 -7.74 6.07 -8.56
C LEU A 259 -6.35 6.59 -8.93
N ALA A 260 -5.29 5.82 -8.71
CA ALA A 260 -3.97 6.05 -9.28
C ALA A 260 -3.74 5.04 -10.41
N LEU A 261 -3.66 5.54 -11.65
CA LEU A 261 -3.39 4.76 -12.86
C LEU A 261 -1.88 4.46 -12.94
N PHE A 262 -1.48 3.29 -12.51
CA PHE A 262 -0.10 2.89 -12.27
C PHE A 262 0.42 1.94 -13.38
N HIS A 263 1.72 1.62 -13.37
CA HIS A 263 2.34 0.62 -14.25
C HIS A 263 2.24 0.96 -15.75
N ARG A 264 2.46 2.22 -16.14
CA ARG A 264 2.29 2.65 -17.54
C ARG A 264 3.31 2.01 -18.47
N ALA A 265 2.84 1.40 -19.57
CA ALA A 265 3.70 0.82 -20.60
C ALA A 265 4.75 1.83 -21.15
N PRO A 266 6.00 1.39 -21.40
CA PRO A 266 7.09 2.25 -21.87
C PRO A 266 6.78 3.09 -23.11
N ARG A 267 5.89 2.61 -23.98
CA ARG A 267 5.53 3.25 -25.25
C ARG A 267 4.82 4.60 -25.12
N TYR A 268 4.21 4.89 -23.98
CA TYR A 268 3.46 6.12 -23.79
C TYR A 268 4.28 7.17 -23.02
N GLU A 269 4.37 8.34 -23.62
CA GLU A 269 4.80 9.56 -22.95
C GLU A 269 3.77 10.00 -21.92
N TYR A 270 4.21 10.73 -20.89
CA TYR A 270 3.33 11.08 -19.76
C TYR A 270 2.10 11.88 -20.19
N ASP A 271 2.30 12.94 -20.96
CA ASP A 271 1.23 13.86 -21.32
C ASP A 271 0.24 13.23 -22.29
N GLU A 272 0.71 12.40 -23.21
CA GLU A 272 -0.13 11.63 -24.13
C GLU A 272 -1.05 10.67 -23.37
N TYR A 273 -0.46 9.86 -22.49
CA TYR A 273 -1.21 8.91 -21.67
C TYR A 273 -2.22 9.62 -20.77
N LEU A 274 -1.82 10.72 -20.13
CA LEU A 274 -2.72 11.51 -19.28
C LEU A 274 -3.88 12.11 -20.09
N GLN A 275 -3.60 12.63 -21.29
CA GLN A 275 -4.65 13.19 -22.15
C GLN A 275 -5.66 12.11 -22.56
N LYS A 276 -5.19 10.92 -22.96
CA LYS A 276 -6.05 9.79 -23.31
C LYS A 276 -6.80 9.26 -22.09
N ALA A 277 -6.14 9.13 -20.94
CA ALA A 277 -6.79 8.71 -19.71
C ALA A 277 -7.93 9.64 -19.28
N ARG A 278 -7.80 10.96 -19.50
CA ARG A 278 -8.90 11.93 -19.24
C ARG A 278 -10.12 11.71 -20.14
N GLN A 279 -9.94 11.14 -21.32
CA GLN A 279 -11.03 10.81 -22.25
C GLN A 279 -11.69 9.48 -21.87
N LEU A 280 -10.90 8.53 -21.38
CA LEU A 280 -11.34 7.16 -21.08
C LEU A 280 -11.92 7.00 -19.66
N CYS A 281 -11.43 7.78 -18.70
CA CYS A 281 -11.79 7.59 -17.30
C CYS A 281 -12.73 8.68 -16.75
N ASN A 282 -13.98 8.30 -16.49
CA ASN A 282 -14.99 9.13 -15.83
C ASN A 282 -15.05 8.87 -14.31
N HIS A 283 -13.88 8.83 -13.66
CA HIS A 283 -13.73 8.73 -12.21
C HIS A 283 -12.64 9.69 -11.75
N ARG A 284 -12.60 10.05 -10.47
CA ARG A 284 -11.50 10.88 -9.96
C ARG A 284 -10.20 10.07 -9.97
N PHE A 285 -9.25 10.47 -10.80
CA PHE A 285 -7.97 9.76 -10.92
C PHE A 285 -6.75 10.69 -10.88
N MET A 286 -5.58 10.08 -10.73
CA MET A 286 -4.26 10.65 -10.99
C MET A 286 -3.41 9.65 -11.78
N VAL A 287 -2.41 10.15 -12.50
CA VAL A 287 -1.32 9.34 -13.08
C VAL A 287 -0.07 9.68 -12.28
N PRO A 288 0.34 8.84 -11.30
CA PRO A 288 1.47 9.15 -10.44
C PRO A 288 2.76 9.27 -11.25
N LYS A 289 3.60 10.22 -10.84
CA LYS A 289 5.01 10.29 -11.21
C LYS A 289 5.85 9.73 -10.07
N ASP A 290 7.07 9.33 -10.38
CA ASP A 290 8.04 9.01 -9.35
C ASP A 290 8.18 10.19 -8.38
N PHE A 291 8.20 9.87 -7.09
CA PHE A 291 8.23 10.74 -5.93
C PHE A 291 6.96 11.51 -5.61
N ASP A 292 5.85 11.29 -6.31
CA ASP A 292 4.54 11.79 -5.88
C ASP A 292 4.19 11.26 -4.49
N LYS A 293 3.54 12.12 -3.68
CA LYS A 293 3.20 11.82 -2.28
C LYS A 293 1.74 12.14 -1.99
N LEU A 294 1.05 11.19 -1.37
CA LEU A 294 -0.31 11.36 -0.87
C LEU A 294 -0.30 11.19 0.65
N LYS A 295 -1.03 12.04 1.38
CA LYS A 295 -1.06 12.07 2.85
C LYS A 295 -2.48 12.03 3.39
N TRP A 296 -2.66 11.31 4.49
CA TRP A 296 -3.90 11.22 5.27
C TRP A 296 -3.62 11.40 6.77
#